data_AF-A0AA42ITM5-F1
#
_entry.id   AF-A0AA42ITM5-F1
#
_cell.length_a   1.000
_cell.length_b   1.000
_cell.length_c   1.000
_cell.angle_alpha   90.00
_cell.angle_beta   90.00
_cell.angle_gamma   90.00
#
_symmetry.space_group_name_H-M   'P 1'
#
loop_
_entity.id
_entity.type
_entity.pdbx_description
1 polymer ?
#
loop_
_entity_poly.entity_id
_entity_poly.type
_entity_poly.pdbx_seq_one_letter_code
_entity_poly.pdbx_strand_id
1 'polypeptide(L)' 'MAKPILSEAAQQELLRIAREHLFLETLETRKHGSLDFKEQAVWCIRDALEAAYLAGMVDHHRSK' A
#
# COMPACT_ATOMS: atom_id res chain seq x y z
N MET A 1 12.45 11.63 5.46
CA MET A 1 11.17 11.96 6.12
C MET A 1 10.87 10.89 7.16
N ALA A 2 10.27 11.24 8.30
CA ALA A 2 9.87 10.24 9.29
C ALA A 2 8.80 9.32 8.68
N LYS A 3 8.99 8.00 8.78
CA LYS A 3 7.97 7.03 8.36
C LYS A 3 6.79 7.20 9.31
N PRO A 4 5.57 7.45 8.81
CA PRO A 4 4.40 7.57 9.69
C PRO A 4 4.18 6.25 10.43
N ILE A 5 3.82 6.34 11.71
CA ILE A 5 3.32 5.18 12.47
C ILE A 5 1.86 5.02 12.08
N LEU A 6 1.55 3.93 11.38
CA LEU A 6 0.21 3.61 10.93
C LEU A 6 -0.46 2.65 11.92
N SER A 7 -1.78 2.78 12.11
CA SER A 7 -2.58 1.79 12.84
C SER A 7 -2.52 0.42 12.14
N GLU A 8 -2.81 -0.65 12.87
CA GLU A 8 -2.89 -1.99 12.28
C GLU A 8 -3.92 -2.07 11.15
N ALA A 9 -5.06 -1.40 11.31
CA ALA A 9 -6.10 -1.32 10.29
C ALA A 9 -5.58 -0.64 9.00
N ALA A 10 -4.85 0.48 9.13
CA ALA A 10 -4.24 1.15 7.98
C ALA A 10 -3.18 0.27 7.31
N GLN A 11 -2.39 -0.49 8.08
CA GLN A 11 -1.41 -1.43 7.53
C GLN A 11 -2.08 -2.57 6.75
N GLN A 12 -3.17 -3.13 7.28
CA GLN A 12 -3.94 -4.18 6.61
C GLN A 12 -4.55 -3.69 5.29
N GLU A 13 -5.07 -2.45 5.29
CA GLU A 13 -5.66 -1.84 4.10
C GLU A 13 -4.62 -1.56 3.02
N LEU A 14 -3.45 -1.04 3.40
CA LEU A 14 -2.33 -0.87 2.46
C LEU A 14 -1.88 -2.21 1.87
N LEU A 15 -1.83 -3.27 2.67
CA LEU A 15 -1.48 -4.60 2.19
C LEU A 15 -2.56 -5.17 1.23
N ARG A 16 -3.84 -4.88 1.48
CA ARG A 16 -4.93 -5.22 0.57
C ARG A 16 -4.76 -4.54 -0.79
N ILE A 17 -4.53 -3.23 -0.79
CA ILE A 17 -4.29 -2.43 -2.01
C ILE A 17 -3.06 -2.96 -2.77
N ALA A 18 -1.97 -3.28 -2.07
CA ALA A 18 -0.76 -3.81 -2.68
C ALA A 18 -1.00 -5.16 -3.38
N ARG A 19 -1.80 -6.05 -2.78
CA ARG A 19 -2.16 -7.32 -3.42
C ARG A 19 -3.04 -7.13 -4.65
N GLU A 20 -4.04 -6.25 -4.56
CA GLU A 20 -5.04 -6.07 -5.62
C GLU A 20 -4.49 -5.34 -6.83
N HIS A 21 -3.73 -4.26 -6.63
CA HIS A 21 -3.30 -3.39 -7.72
C HIS A 21 -1.86 -3.64 -8.17
N LEU A 22 -0.99 -4.08 -7.24
CA LEU A 22 0.45 -4.25 -7.50
C LEU A 22 0.88 -5.72 -7.51
N PHE A 23 -0.02 -6.66 -7.20
CA PHE A 23 0.26 -8.11 -7.12
C PHE A 23 1.41 -8.44 -6.15
N LEU A 24 1.57 -7.64 -5.08
CA LEU A 24 2.59 -7.83 -4.06
C LEU A 24 2.00 -8.57 -2.86
N GLU A 25 2.62 -9.68 -2.49
CA GLU A 25 2.22 -10.47 -1.31
C GLU A 25 2.52 -9.74 0.01
N THR A 26 3.59 -8.95 0.05
CA THR A 26 4.08 -8.23 1.22
C THR A 26 4.65 -6.88 0.84
N LEU A 27 4.57 -5.92 1.77
CA LEU A 27 5.25 -4.62 1.71
C LEU A 27 6.52 -4.59 2.58
N GLU A 28 6.88 -5.72 3.21
CA GLU A 28 8.12 -5.85 3.97
C GLU A 28 9.31 -6.12 3.06
N THR A 29 10.46 -5.52 3.39
CA THR A 29 11.72 -5.77 2.68
C THR A 29 12.30 -7.12 3.08
N ARG A 30 12.56 -7.98 2.09
CA ARG A 30 13.08 -9.33 2.29
C ARG A 30 14.59 -9.45 2.10
N LYS A 31 15.25 -8.37 1.65
CA LYS A 31 16.68 -8.33 1.28
C LYS A 31 17.03 -9.35 0.20
N HIS A 32 16.11 -9.58 -0.73
CA HIS A 32 16.24 -10.51 -1.82
C HIS A 32 15.81 -9.84 -3.13
N GLY A 33 16.78 -9.56 -4.01
CA GLY A 33 16.58 -8.65 -5.15
C GLY A 33 15.32 -8.92 -5.97
N SER A 34 15.14 -10.15 -6.48
CA SER A 34 13.96 -10.49 -7.30
C SER A 34 12.61 -10.49 -6.56
N LEU A 35 12.65 -10.45 -5.22
CA LEU A 35 11.46 -10.41 -4.38
C LEU A 35 11.11 -8.98 -3.95
N ASP A 36 12.09 -8.08 -3.87
CA ASP A 36 11.94 -6.70 -3.42
C ASP A 36 11.86 -5.69 -4.58
N PHE A 37 12.38 -6.03 -5.76
CA PHE A 37 12.27 -5.21 -6.97
C PHE A 37 11.31 -5.88 -7.96
N LYS A 38 10.23 -5.17 -8.31
CA LYS A 38 9.19 -5.63 -9.24
C LYS A 38 8.98 -4.60 -10.34
N GLU A 39 8.88 -5.07 -11.58
CA GLU A 39 8.42 -4.25 -12.69
C GLU A 39 6.91 -4.11 -12.60
N GLN A 40 6.41 -2.87 -12.56
CA GLN A 40 4.99 -2.59 -12.46
C GLN A 40 4.56 -1.63 -13.57
N ALA A 41 3.43 -1.93 -14.20
CA ALA A 41 2.85 -1.01 -15.15
C ALA A 41 2.40 0.28 -14.47
N VAL A 42 2.59 1.41 -15.14
CA VAL A 42 2.28 2.75 -14.59
C VAL A 42 0.80 2.92 -14.22
N TRP A 43 -0.11 2.24 -14.91
CA TRP A 43 -1.53 2.27 -14.58
C TRP A 43 -1.84 1.54 -13.27
N CYS A 44 -1.21 0.40 -12.99
CA CYS A 44 -1.34 -0.29 -11.71
C CYS A 44 -0.85 0.58 -10.54
N ILE A 45 0.26 1.30 -10.75
CA ILE A 45 0.80 2.24 -9.75
C ILE A 45 -0.21 3.36 -9.49
N ARG A 46 -0.77 3.96 -10.54
CA ARG A 46 -1.80 4.99 -10.42
C ARG A 46 -2.99 4.47 -9.61
N ASP A 47 -3.55 3.32 -9.99
CA ASP A 47 -4.74 2.77 -9.36
C ASP A 47 -4.49 2.44 -7.86
N ALA A 48 -3.30 1.94 -7.51
CA ALA A 48 -2.89 1.71 -6.12
C ALA A 48 -2.79 3.02 -5.30
N LEU A 49 -2.23 4.07 -5.89
CA LEU A 49 -2.10 5.38 -5.23
C LEU A 49 -3.45 6.05 -5.00
N GLU A 50 -4.34 5.99 -6.00
CA GLU A 50 -5.71 6.49 -5.88
C GLU A 50 -6.49 5.74 -4.77
N ALA A 51 -6.40 4.41 -4.76
CA ALA A 51 -7.02 3.59 -3.73
C ALA A 51 -6.49 3.92 -2.31
N ALA A 52 -5.17 4.08 -2.16
CA ALA A 52 -4.57 4.42 -0.87
C ALA A 52 -4.97 5.82 -0.38
N TYR A 53 -5.05 6.79 -1.29
CA TYR A 53 -5.49 8.15 -0.97
C TYR A 53 -6.95 8.16 -0.48
N LEU A 54 -7.85 7.49 -1.21
CA LEU A 54 -9.26 7.38 -0.84
C LEU A 54 -9.45 6.62 0.48
N ALA A 55 -8.73 5.52 0.69
CA ALA A 55 -8.79 4.76 1.94
C ALA A 55 -8.39 5.62 3.16
N GLY A 56 -7.33 6.41 3.03
CA GLY A 56 -6.90 7.35 4.08
C GLY A 56 -7.94 8.43 4.38
N MET A 57 -8.64 8.95 3.36
CA MET A 57 -9.75 9.89 3.57
C MET A 57 -10.93 9.24 4.32
N VAL A 58 -11.33 8.03 3.93
CA VAL A 58 -12.43 7.30 4.57
C VAL A 58 -12.10 6.97 6.03
N ASP A 59 -10.88 6.54 6.32
CA ASP A 59 -10.43 6.24 7.68
C ASP A 59 -10.52 7.47 8.60
N HIS A 60 -10.10 8.64 8.09
CA HIS A 60 -10.23 9.91 8.80
C HIS A 60 -11.69 10.28 9.09
N HIS A 61 -12.63 9.90 8.21
CA HIS A 61 -14.06 10.12 8.43
C HIS A 61 -14.70 9.13 9.42
N ARG A 62 -14.14 7.94 9.62
CA ARG A 62 -14.64 6.95 10.59
C ARG A 62 -14.23 7.25 12.03
N SER A 63 -13.19 8.05 12.22
CA SER A 63 -12.62 8.40 13.53
C SER A 63 -13.15 9.73 14.09
N LYS A 64 -14.16 10.33 13.46
CA LYS A 64 -14.95 11.47 13.98
C LYS A 64 -16.32 10.99 14.45
#